data_AF-A0A925W5G7-F1
#
_entry.id   AF-A0A925W5G7-F1
#
_cell.length_a   1.000
_cell.length_b   1.000
_cell.length_c   1.000
_cell.angle_alpha   90.00
_cell.angle_beta   90.00
_cell.angle_gamma   90.00
#
_symmetry.space_group_name_H-M   'P 1'
#
loop_
_entity.id
_entity.type
_entity.pdbx_description
1 polymer ?
#
loop_
_entity_poly.entity_id
_entity_poly.type
_entity_poly.pdbx_seq_one_letter_code
_entity_poly.pdbx_strand_id
1 'polypeptide(L)'
;MALGPFATQTVSAQPSGRVPARPFSVTEASITELRSALEQRRTTSREIVTQYLTRIATYEDKLHAAITVNPRALAIADSLDRERAAGRIRGPMHGIPITL
;
A
#
# COMPACT_ATOMS: atom_id res chain seq x y z
N MET A 1 -24.43 -49.41 -21.56
CA MET A 1 -23.93 -48.08 -21.15
C MET A 1 -22.98 -48.30 -19.97
N ALA A 2 -21.67 -48.35 -20.21
CA ALA A 2 -20.65 -48.56 -19.19
C ALA A 2 -19.90 -47.24 -18.94
N LEU A 3 -19.82 -46.85 -17.66
CA LEU A 3 -19.12 -45.68 -17.16
C LEU A 3 -17.60 -45.88 -17.31
N GLY A 4 -16.91 -44.93 -17.97
CA GLY A 4 -15.44 -44.92 -18.07
C GLY A 4 -14.78 -44.34 -16.82
N PRO A 5 -13.56 -44.75 -16.44
CA PRO A 5 -12.86 -44.23 -15.27
C PRO A 5 -12.23 -42.86 -15.55
N PHE A 6 -12.47 -41.88 -14.68
CA PHE A 6 -11.78 -40.60 -14.68
C PHE A 6 -10.36 -40.79 -14.14
N ALA A 7 -9.36 -40.58 -14.99
CA ALA A 7 -7.96 -40.53 -14.59
C ALA A 7 -7.69 -39.26 -13.76
N THR A 8 -7.17 -39.45 -12.55
CA THR A 8 -6.70 -38.38 -11.67
C THR A 8 -5.46 -37.75 -12.29
N GLN A 9 -5.55 -36.52 -12.79
CA GLN A 9 -4.36 -35.78 -13.20
C GLN A 9 -3.69 -35.15 -11.97
N THR A 10 -2.52 -35.67 -11.62
CA THR A 10 -1.61 -35.08 -10.65
C THR A 10 -1.08 -33.76 -11.21
N VAL A 11 -1.51 -32.63 -10.65
CA VAL A 11 -0.91 -31.32 -10.93
C VAL A 11 0.52 -31.32 -10.39
N SER A 12 1.49 -31.27 -11.29
CA SER A 12 2.91 -31.13 -10.97
C SER A 12 3.17 -29.70 -10.50
N ALA A 13 3.64 -29.53 -9.26
CA ALA A 13 4.02 -28.24 -8.71
C ALA A 13 5.29 -27.73 -9.42
N GLN A 14 5.16 -26.68 -10.22
CA GLN A 14 6.28 -25.98 -10.84
C GLN A 14 7.04 -25.16 -9.76
N PRO A 15 8.38 -25.11 -9.79
CA PRO A 15 9.16 -24.33 -8.84
C PRO A 15 8.95 -22.83 -9.11
N SER A 16 8.41 -22.14 -8.11
CA SER A 16 8.13 -20.70 -8.14
C SER A 16 9.42 -19.90 -8.36
N GLY A 17 9.58 -19.34 -9.56
CA GLY A 17 10.61 -18.35 -9.84
C GLY A 17 10.49 -17.16 -8.89
N ARG A 18 11.63 -16.64 -8.42
CA ARG A 18 11.68 -15.49 -7.50
C ARG A 18 11.07 -14.26 -8.20
N VAL A 19 9.84 -13.90 -7.81
CA VAL A 19 9.18 -12.67 -8.28
C VAL A 19 10.05 -11.49 -7.83
N PRO A 20 10.51 -10.60 -8.73
CA PRO A 20 11.26 -9.42 -8.33
C PRO A 20 10.42 -8.60 -7.35
N ALA A 21 11.04 -8.09 -6.28
CA ALA A 21 10.34 -7.34 -5.25
C ALA A 21 9.70 -6.09 -5.89
N ARG A 22 8.37 -6.10 -6.01
CA ARG A 22 7.61 -5.00 -6.59
C ARG A 22 7.69 -3.79 -5.64
N PRO A 23 7.83 -2.55 -6.16
CA PRO A 23 7.72 -1.37 -5.32
C PRO A 23 6.41 -1.38 -4.54
N PHE A 24 6.43 -0.90 -3.30
CA PHE A 24 5.23 -0.85 -2.47
C PHE A 24 4.18 0.07 -3.11
N SER A 25 2.96 -0.44 -3.28
CA SER A 25 1.83 0.30 -3.86
C SER A 25 0.77 0.52 -2.79
N VAL A 26 0.24 1.74 -2.70
CA VAL A 26 -0.90 2.07 -1.84
C VAL A 26 -2.24 1.55 -2.38
N THR A 27 -2.27 1.08 -3.63
CA THR A 27 -3.50 0.58 -4.27
C THR A 27 -3.86 -0.78 -3.69
N GLU A 28 -5.09 -0.92 -3.19
CA GLU A 28 -5.60 -2.14 -2.53
C GLU A 28 -4.86 -2.55 -1.25
N ALA A 29 -3.94 -1.73 -0.75
CA ALA A 29 -3.24 -1.98 0.51
C ALA A 29 -4.16 -1.67 1.70
N SER A 30 -4.31 -2.65 2.60
CA SER A 30 -4.97 -2.46 3.88
C SER A 30 -4.13 -1.59 4.83
N ILE A 31 -4.78 -1.02 5.86
CA ILE A 31 -4.09 -0.25 6.92
C ILE A 31 -3.01 -1.10 7.59
N THR A 32 -3.28 -2.39 7.81
CA THR A 32 -2.31 -3.34 8.39
C THR A 32 -1.08 -3.51 7.50
N GLU A 33 -1.27 -3.59 6.19
CA GLU A 33 -0.16 -3.69 5.23
C GLU A 33 0.66 -2.40 5.13
N LEU A 34 -0.01 -1.24 5.13
CA LEU A 34 0.64 0.07 5.15
C LEU A 34 1.49 0.23 6.43
N ARG A 35 0.91 -0.10 7.58
CA ARG A 35 1.61 -0.06 8.88
C ARG A 35 2.82 -1.00 8.87
N SER A 36 2.63 -2.24 8.42
CA SER A 36 3.70 -3.23 8.29
C SER A 36 4.81 -2.74 7.35
N ALA A 37 4.47 -2.08 6.24
CA ALA A 37 5.45 -1.50 5.33
C ALA A 37 6.27 -0.37 5.96
N LEU A 38 5.63 0.49 6.76
CA LEU A 38 6.32 1.54 7.52
C LEU A 38 7.22 0.98 8.64
N GLU A 39 6.75 -0.05 9.35
CA GLU A 39 7.54 -0.72 10.40
C GLU A 39 8.76 -1.43 9.82
N GLN A 40 8.60 -2.09 8.68
CA GLN A 40 9.67 -2.77 7.95
C GLN A 40 10.55 -1.81 7.13
N ARG A 41 10.29 -0.50 7.18
CA ARG A 41 10.99 0.54 6.39
C ARG A 41 11.01 0.25 4.88
N ARG A 42 10.00 -0.48 4.38
CA ARG A 42 9.77 -0.71 2.95
C ARG A 42 9.24 0.53 2.25
N THR A 43 8.67 1.46 3.01
CA THR A 43 8.20 2.76 2.53
C THR A 43 8.24 3.79 3.66
N THR A 44 7.98 5.05 3.33
CA THR A 44 7.84 6.17 4.27
C THR A 44 6.44 6.77 4.21
N SER A 45 6.05 7.49 5.26
CA SER A 45 4.78 8.24 5.26
C SER A 45 4.75 9.25 4.13
N ARG A 46 5.87 9.92 3.85
CA ARG A 46 6.01 10.82 2.70
C ARG A 46 5.70 10.13 1.39
N GLU A 47 6.25 8.94 1.15
CA GLU A 47 6.01 8.17 -0.07
C GLU A 47 4.55 7.76 -0.20
N ILE A 48 3.94 7.23 0.87
CA ILE A 48 2.52 6.87 0.89
C ILE A 48 1.65 8.08 0.51
N VAL A 49 1.88 9.23 1.16
CA VAL A 49 1.14 10.47 0.87
C VAL A 49 1.37 10.91 -0.58
N THR A 50 2.59 10.84 -1.08
CA THR A 50 2.92 11.19 -2.47
C THR A 50 2.17 10.30 -3.47
N GLN A 51 2.08 9.00 -3.21
CA GLN A 51 1.31 8.09 -4.07
C GLN A 51 -0.18 8.44 -4.09
N TYR A 52 -0.79 8.76 -2.94
CA TYR A 52 -2.19 9.21 -2.90
C TYR A 52 -2.41 10.54 -3.62
N LEU A 53 -1.54 11.54 -3.40
CA LEU A 53 -1.62 12.82 -4.09
C LEU A 53 -1.48 12.68 -5.60
N THR A 54 -0.58 11.80 -6.06
CA THR A 54 -0.41 11.49 -7.48
C THR A 54 -1.68 10.90 -8.07
N ARG A 55 -2.35 9.99 -7.34
CA ARG A 55 -3.61 9.40 -7.77
C ARG A 55 -4.75 10.43 -7.82
N ILE A 56 -4.86 11.29 -6.82
CA ILE A 56 -5.82 12.41 -6.84
C ILE A 56 -5.56 13.24 -8.10
N ALA A 57 -4.33 13.71 -8.32
CA ALA A 57 -3.98 14.48 -9.52
C ALA A 57 -4.27 13.76 -10.84
N THR A 58 -4.23 12.41 -10.86
CA THR A 58 -4.49 11.61 -12.06
C THR A 58 -5.97 11.43 -12.37
N TYR A 59 -6.83 11.36 -11.34
CA TYR A 59 -8.23 10.96 -11.50
C TYR A 59 -9.25 12.03 -11.13
N GLU A 60 -8.84 13.13 -10.48
CA GLU A 60 -9.75 14.11 -9.90
C GLU A 60 -10.62 14.82 -10.94
N ASP A 61 -10.09 15.05 -12.16
CA ASP A 61 -10.84 15.65 -13.28
C ASP A 61 -12.08 14.86 -13.70
N LYS A 62 -12.16 13.57 -13.31
CA LYS A 62 -13.30 12.69 -13.61
C LYS A 62 -14.12 12.38 -12.37
N LEU A 63 -13.46 12.17 -11.24
CA LEU A 63 -14.10 11.68 -10.02
C LEU A 63 -14.68 12.80 -9.16
N HIS A 64 -14.07 13.99 -9.16
CA HIS A 64 -14.44 15.12 -8.30
C HIS A 64 -14.63 14.69 -6.82
N ALA A 65 -13.72 13.86 -6.31
CA ALA A 65 -13.83 13.24 -4.99
C ALA A 65 -13.15 14.05 -3.87
N ALA A 66 -12.18 14.90 -4.20
CA ALA A 66 -11.38 15.66 -3.25
C ALA A 66 -11.57 17.17 -3.46
N ILE A 67 -12.49 17.77 -2.67
CA ILE A 67 -12.79 19.21 -2.73
C ILE A 67 -11.55 20.06 -2.40
N THR A 68 -10.74 19.63 -1.43
CA THR A 68 -9.53 20.35 -1.02
C THR A 68 -8.48 19.38 -0.52
N VAL A 69 -7.23 19.59 -0.93
CA VAL A 69 -6.06 18.88 -0.42
C VAL A 69 -5.32 19.77 0.57
N ASN A 70 -4.94 19.22 1.73
CA ASN A 70 -4.15 19.96 2.71
C ASN A 70 -2.74 20.28 2.14
N PRO A 71 -2.37 21.55 1.97
CA PRO A 71 -1.08 21.94 1.37
C PRO A 71 0.12 21.54 2.25
N ARG A 72 -0.11 21.23 3.54
CA ARG A 72 0.92 20.78 4.48
C ARG A 72 1.07 19.26 4.54
N ALA A 73 0.33 18.49 3.74
CA ALA A 73 0.29 17.02 3.84
C ALA A 73 1.70 16.39 3.78
N LEU A 74 2.54 16.79 2.83
CA LEU A 74 3.90 16.28 2.70
C LEU A 74 4.80 16.68 3.89
N ALA A 75 4.71 17.93 4.35
CA ALA A 75 5.51 18.39 5.48
C ALA A 75 5.13 17.68 6.79
N ILE A 76 3.85 17.38 6.98
CA ILE A 76 3.36 16.58 8.11
C ILE A 76 3.89 15.15 8.00
N ALA A 77 3.83 14.54 6.82
CA ALA A 77 4.35 13.20 6.58
C ALA A 77 5.85 13.11 6.90
N ASP A 78 6.65 14.08 6.43
CA ASP A 78 8.08 14.17 6.75
C ASP A 78 8.33 14.27 8.26
N SER A 79 7.49 15.02 8.99
CA SER A 79 7.62 15.13 10.44
C SER A 79 7.33 13.80 11.15
N LEU A 80 6.32 13.06 10.68
CA LEU A 80 5.97 11.75 11.23
C LEU A 80 7.03 10.70 10.92
N ASP A 81 7.67 10.77 9.76
CA ASP A 81 8.82 9.92 9.41
C ASP A 81 10.02 10.21 10.33
N ARG A 82 10.33 11.48 10.59
CA ARG A 82 11.38 11.86 11.56
C ARG A 82 11.08 11.35 12.97
N GLU A 83 9.84 11.43 13.42
CA GLU A 83 9.44 10.90 14.72
C GLU A 83 9.58 9.38 14.80
N ARG A 84 9.15 8.66 13.75
CA ARG A 84 9.34 7.21 13.64
C ARG A 84 10.81 6.83 13.68
N ALA A 85 11.67 7.56 12.96
CA ALA A 85 13.12 7.35 12.99
C ALA A 85 13.72 7.61 14.38
N ALA A 86 13.16 8.57 15.14
CA ALA A 86 13.53 8.85 16.52
C ALA A 86 12.88 7.92 17.57
N GLY A 87 12.17 6.86 17.14
CA GLY A 87 11.49 5.92 18.03
C GLY A 87 10.21 6.45 18.69
N ARG A 88 9.71 7.60 18.25
CA ARG A 88 8.47 8.21 18.76
C ARG A 88 7.29 7.85 17.86
N ILE A 89 6.62 6.73 18.15
CA ILE A 89 5.44 6.29 17.41
C ILE A 89 4.18 6.64 18.22
N ARG A 90 3.27 7.40 17.60
CA ARG A 90 2.05 7.91 18.27
C ARG A 90 0.88 6.91 18.33
N GLY A 91 1.02 5.75 17.72
CA GLY A 91 -0.01 4.70 17.68
C GLY A 91 -0.18 4.05 16.30
N PRO A 92 -1.24 3.22 16.11
CA PRO A 92 -1.45 2.43 14.89
C PRO A 92 -1.59 3.27 13.61
N MET A 93 -2.09 4.50 13.71
CA MET A 93 -2.30 5.42 12.59
C MET A 93 -1.10 6.35 12.34
N HIS A 94 0.03 6.16 13.03
CA HIS A 94 1.20 7.03 12.89
C HIS A 94 1.73 7.02 11.46
N GLY A 95 1.47 8.10 10.72
CA GLY A 95 1.96 8.27 9.36
C GLY A 95 1.07 7.66 8.27
N ILE A 96 -0.16 7.27 8.60
CA ILE A 96 -1.19 6.81 7.65
C ILE A 96 -2.08 8.01 7.28
N PRO A 97 -2.24 8.35 5.99
CA PRO A 97 -3.10 9.45 5.57
C PRO A 97 -4.59 9.10 5.71
N ILE A 98 -5.40 10.12 5.97
CA ILE A 98 -6.87 10.05 6.03
C ILE A 98 -7.48 11.24 5.27
N THR A 99 -8.74 11.10 4.88
CA THR A 99 -9.60 12.16 4.32
C THR A 99 -10.78 12.40 5.27
N LEU A 100 -11.34 13.61 5.27
CA LEU A 100 -12.46 14.05 6.12
C LEU A 100 -13.63 14.54 5.26
#